data_AF-A0A7L0YCA2-F1
#
_entry.id   AF-A0A7L0YCA2-F1
#
_cell.length_a   1.000
_cell.length_b   1.000
_cell.length_c   1.000
_cell.angle_alpha   90.00
_cell.angle_beta   90.00
_cell.angle_gamma   90.00
#
_symmetry.space_group_name_H-M   'P 1'
#
loop_
_entity.id
_entity.type
_entity.pdbx_description
1 polymer ?
#
loop_
_entity_poly.entity_id
_entity_poly.type
_entity_poly.pdbx_seq_one_letter_code
_entity_poly.pdbx_strand_id
1 'polypeptide(L)'
;QGLLEEILLDSKVYPCDSIPDELTSLLVVMLYDLQDRKFQKRKIFPEEELVAEVQEIGHYLYRYKTKLAAALARCRIKYDALSIEYFLPETISKQEQRTSALPVCFWINTFKISLEDVIRDLEMKGFTKVESVSDFDHYTYAVDQHCHDVLVFPSSLREELLNLDLFADCKLLLQ
;
A
#
# COMPACT_ATOMS: atom_id res chain seq x y z
N GLN A 1 7.55 8.92 9.97
CA GLN A 1 7.44 10.38 10.18
C GLN A 1 8.81 11.05 10.39
N GLY A 2 9.68 10.52 11.26
CA GLY A 2 10.97 11.16 11.59
C GLY A 2 11.93 11.49 10.43
N LEU A 3 12.06 10.64 9.39
CA LEU A 3 12.95 10.95 8.26
C LEU A 3 12.50 12.17 7.46
N LEU A 4 11.20 12.27 7.15
CA LEU A 4 10.68 13.36 6.32
C LEU A 4 10.82 14.71 7.05
N GLU A 5 10.60 14.70 8.36
CA GLU A 5 10.87 15.85 9.23
C GLU A 5 12.36 16.20 9.25
N GLU A 6 13.26 15.20 9.35
CA GLU A 6 14.70 15.43 9.28
C GLU A 6 15.12 16.02 7.92
N ILE A 7 14.54 15.57 6.80
CA ILE A 7 14.78 16.15 5.47
C ILE A 7 14.34 17.60 5.41
N LEU A 8 13.18 17.92 5.98
CA LEU A 8 12.65 19.29 6.05
C LEU A 8 13.58 20.20 6.86
N LEU A 9 14.08 19.73 8.01
CA LEU A 9 15.02 20.47 8.86
C LEU A 9 16.42 20.60 8.23
N ASP A 10 16.99 19.50 7.71
CA ASP A 10 18.32 19.46 7.10
C ASP A 10 18.40 20.25 5.79
N SER A 11 17.31 20.28 5.01
CA SER A 11 17.22 21.11 3.80
C SER A 11 17.20 22.62 4.11
N LYS A 12 16.99 23.01 5.38
CA LYS A 12 16.83 24.39 5.85
C LYS A 12 15.73 25.16 5.14
N VAL A 13 14.73 24.44 4.61
CA VAL A 13 13.54 25.06 4.04
C VAL A 13 12.47 25.22 5.12
N TYR A 14 12.46 24.36 6.15
CA TYR A 14 11.47 24.34 7.21
C TYR A 14 12.17 24.44 8.59
N PRO A 15 11.55 25.10 9.60
CA PRO A 15 10.26 25.80 9.59
C PRO A 15 10.26 27.06 8.72
N CYS A 16 9.09 27.42 8.20
CA CYS A 16 8.91 28.59 7.32
C CYS A 16 7.66 29.37 7.73
N ASP A 17 7.80 30.68 7.92
CA ASP A 17 6.69 31.57 8.31
C ASP A 17 5.52 31.59 7.31
N SER A 18 5.76 31.12 6.07
CA SER A 18 4.73 31.05 5.03
C SER A 18 3.82 29.82 5.08
N ILE A 19 4.16 28.80 5.88
CA ILE A 19 3.33 27.59 6.02
C ILE A 19 2.82 27.52 7.46
N PRO A 20 1.51 27.66 7.69
CA PRO A 20 0.91 27.47 9.01
C PRO A 20 1.19 26.08 9.58
N ASP A 21 1.36 26.00 10.90
CA ASP A 21 1.63 24.73 11.60
C ASP A 21 0.54 23.66 11.33
N GLU A 22 -0.71 24.08 11.14
CA GLU A 22 -1.85 23.22 10.80
C GLU A 22 -1.65 22.45 9.47
N LEU A 23 -0.84 23.00 8.56
CA LEU A 23 -0.52 22.39 7.27
C LEU A 23 0.71 21.49 7.31
N THR A 24 1.37 21.32 8.46
CA THR A 24 2.58 20.49 8.60
C THR A 24 2.34 19.05 8.18
N SER A 25 1.19 18.46 8.57
CA SER A 25 0.85 17.10 8.16
C SER A 25 0.70 16.97 6.65
N LEU A 26 0.06 17.96 6.00
CA LEU A 26 -0.07 18.00 4.54
C LEU A 26 1.29 18.18 3.86
N LEU A 27 2.16 19.05 4.40
CA LEU A 27 3.54 19.23 3.93
C LEU A 27 4.33 17.91 3.93
N VAL A 28 4.25 17.13 5.00
CA VAL A 28 4.94 15.84 5.12
C VAL A 28 4.39 14.83 4.11
N VAL A 29 3.08 14.73 3.95
CA VAL A 29 2.43 13.84 2.96
C VAL A 29 2.84 14.23 1.54
N MET A 30 2.81 15.52 1.22
CA MET A 30 3.19 16.02 -0.10
C MET A 30 4.69 15.86 -0.39
N LEU A 31 5.54 15.93 0.64
CA LEU A 31 6.98 15.63 0.49
C LEU A 31 7.20 14.15 0.18
N TYR A 32 6.46 13.25 0.83
CA TYR A 32 6.51 11.82 0.55
C TYR A 32 6.12 11.51 -0.91
N ASP A 33 5.02 12.09 -1.40
CA ASP A 33 4.61 11.98 -2.81
C ASP A 33 5.67 12.56 -3.75
N LEU A 34 6.23 13.74 -3.44
CA LEU A 34 7.22 14.38 -4.28
C LEU A 34 8.51 13.55 -4.41
N GLN A 35 8.98 12.93 -3.32
CA GLN A 35 10.19 12.10 -3.36
C GLN A 35 9.95 10.76 -4.08
N ASP A 36 8.77 10.15 -3.93
CA ASP A 36 8.38 8.94 -4.66
C ASP A 36 8.41 9.18 -6.17
N ARG A 37 7.90 10.34 -6.60
CA ARG A 37 7.96 10.83 -7.98
C ARG A 37 9.34 11.37 -8.38
N LYS A 38 10.41 11.05 -7.65
CA LYS A 38 11.80 11.48 -7.92
C LYS A 38 11.94 12.99 -8.11
N PHE A 39 11.22 13.78 -7.30
CA PHE A 39 11.19 15.25 -7.35
C PHE A 39 10.71 15.86 -8.69
N GLN A 40 9.93 15.10 -9.46
CA GLN A 40 9.26 15.60 -10.66
C GLN A 40 7.99 16.38 -10.30
N LYS A 41 7.42 17.13 -11.25
CA LYS A 41 6.15 17.85 -11.02
C LYS A 41 4.99 16.86 -11.15
N ARG A 42 3.96 17.01 -10.32
CA ARG A 42 2.73 16.21 -10.42
C ARG A 42 2.03 16.53 -11.75
N LYS A 43 1.50 15.50 -12.41
CA LYS A 43 0.59 15.65 -13.55
C LYS A 43 -0.80 15.94 -13.00
N ILE A 44 -1.40 17.05 -13.41
CA ILE A 44 -2.75 17.46 -13.04
C ILE A 44 -3.65 17.14 -14.23
N PHE A 45 -4.76 16.44 -13.98
CA PHE A 45 -5.74 16.12 -15.01
C PHE A 45 -6.83 17.21 -15.07
N PRO A 46 -7.42 17.48 -16.25
CA PRO A 46 -8.43 18.53 -16.41
C PRO A 46 -9.67 18.38 -15.51
N GLU A 47 -10.01 17.15 -15.16
CA GLU A 47 -11.19 16.79 -14.36
C GLU A 47 -10.91 16.85 -12.84
N GLU A 48 -9.67 17.12 -12.43
CA GLU A 48 -9.27 17.09 -11.03
C GLU A 48 -9.66 18.39 -10.31
N GLU A 49 -10.35 18.24 -9.17
CA GLU A 49 -10.64 19.36 -8.28
C GLU A 49 -9.35 19.83 -7.57
N LEU A 50 -9.06 21.11 -7.72
CA LEU A 50 -7.82 21.69 -7.22
C LEU A 50 -8.03 22.31 -5.84
N VAL A 51 -7.46 21.67 -4.82
CA VAL A 51 -7.43 22.18 -3.45
C VAL A 51 -6.31 23.21 -3.31
N ALA A 52 -6.64 24.41 -2.83
CA ALA A 52 -5.72 25.55 -2.80
C ALA A 52 -4.48 25.29 -1.93
N GLU A 53 -4.67 24.71 -0.74
CA GLU A 53 -3.63 24.37 0.22
C GLU A 53 -2.66 23.33 -0.36
N VAL A 54 -3.20 22.34 -1.10
CA VAL A 54 -2.39 21.33 -1.80
C VAL A 54 -1.55 21.98 -2.89
N GLN A 55 -2.12 22.93 -3.64
CA GLN A 55 -1.34 23.65 -4.65
C GLN A 55 -0.23 24.48 -4.02
N GLU A 56 -0.54 25.26 -2.98
CA GLU A 56 0.41 26.12 -2.29
C GLU A 56 1.62 25.33 -1.78
N ILE A 57 1.36 24.25 -1.03
CA ILE A 57 2.41 23.37 -0.50
C ILE A 57 3.15 22.66 -1.62
N GLY A 58 2.44 22.19 -2.65
CA GLY A 58 3.06 21.56 -3.81
C GLY A 58 4.03 22.49 -4.55
N HIS A 59 3.64 23.75 -4.74
CA HIS A 59 4.49 24.78 -5.32
C HIS A 59 5.69 25.11 -4.43
N TYR A 60 5.46 25.23 -3.12
CA TYR A 60 6.51 25.46 -2.13
C TYR A 60 7.57 24.35 -2.16
N LEU A 61 7.17 23.09 -2.03
CA LEU A 61 8.08 21.94 -2.05
C LEU A 61 8.82 21.85 -3.39
N TYR A 62 8.11 22.06 -4.50
CA TYR A 62 8.73 22.01 -5.83
C TYR A 62 9.77 23.12 -6.04
N ARG A 63 9.54 24.32 -5.50
CA ARG A 63 10.49 25.44 -5.53
C ARG A 63 11.83 25.06 -4.90
N TYR A 64 11.81 24.24 -3.85
CA TYR A 64 13.00 23.81 -3.12
C TYR A 64 13.44 22.37 -3.42
N LYS A 65 12.91 21.75 -4.49
CA LYS A 65 13.15 20.34 -4.84
C LYS A 65 14.62 19.92 -4.82
N THR A 66 15.54 20.77 -5.29
CA THR A 66 16.97 20.45 -5.30
C THR A 66 17.56 20.39 -3.89
N LYS A 67 17.15 21.29 -2.99
CA LYS A 67 17.59 21.28 -1.59
C LYS A 67 17.04 20.06 -0.86
N LEU A 68 15.76 19.74 -1.10
CA LEU A 68 15.10 18.57 -0.52
C LEU A 68 15.71 17.25 -1.02
N ALA A 69 15.99 17.14 -2.33
CA ALA A 69 16.66 15.98 -2.90
C ALA A 69 18.08 15.79 -2.34
N ALA A 70 18.82 16.88 -2.18
CA ALA A 70 20.15 16.84 -1.57
C ALA A 70 20.09 16.46 -0.08
N ALA A 71 19.10 16.95 0.67
CA ALA A 71 18.88 16.57 2.06
C ALA A 71 18.53 15.08 2.19
N LEU A 72 17.62 14.57 1.35
CA LEU A 72 17.32 13.14 1.27
C LEU A 72 18.59 12.31 0.99
N ALA A 73 19.43 12.74 0.04
CA ALA A 73 20.68 12.05 -0.27
C ALA A 73 21.65 12.03 0.93
N ARG A 74 21.79 13.15 1.65
CA ARG A 74 22.59 13.22 2.88
C ARG A 74 22.05 12.30 3.97
N CYS A 75 20.74 12.30 4.19
CA CYS A 75 20.11 11.38 5.14
C CYS A 75 20.38 9.93 4.74
N ARG A 76 20.19 9.54 3.47
CA ARG A 76 20.48 8.18 3.00
C ARG A 76 21.92 7.75 3.27
N ILE A 77 22.89 8.62 3.01
CA ILE A 77 24.31 8.34 3.29
C ILE A 77 24.55 8.23 4.80
N LYS A 78 23.99 9.14 5.60
CA LYS A 78 24.16 9.19 7.06
C LYS A 78 23.66 7.90 7.74
N TYR A 79 22.60 7.30 7.20
CA TYR A 79 21.95 6.12 7.77
C TYR A 79 22.21 4.83 6.97
N ASP A 80 23.11 4.86 5.98
CA ASP A 80 23.43 3.74 5.09
C ASP A 80 22.18 3.06 4.48
N ALA A 81 21.21 3.87 4.06
CA ALA A 81 19.89 3.41 3.65
C ALA A 81 19.70 3.42 2.13
N LEU A 82 19.38 2.25 1.57
CA LEU A 82 19.14 2.06 0.13
C LEU A 82 17.81 2.65 -0.33
N SER A 83 16.78 2.61 0.51
CA SER A 83 15.44 3.16 0.25
C SER A 83 14.93 3.94 1.46
N ILE A 84 13.84 4.68 1.27
CA ILE A 84 13.19 5.34 2.41
C ILE A 84 12.49 4.34 3.36
N GLU A 85 12.27 3.10 2.91
CA GLU A 85 11.66 2.03 3.71
C GLU A 85 12.59 1.58 4.84
N TYR A 86 13.90 1.76 4.68
CA TYR A 86 14.90 1.50 5.72
C TYR A 86 14.73 2.39 6.97
N PHE A 87 13.94 3.45 6.85
CA PHE A 87 13.64 4.38 7.93
C PHE A 87 12.29 4.12 8.60
N LEU A 88 11.56 3.10 8.14
CA LEU A 88 10.39 2.62 8.86
C LEU A 88 10.86 1.99 10.18
N PRO A 89 10.19 2.27 11.31
CA PRO A 89 10.42 1.54 12.54
C PRO A 89 10.36 0.03 12.29
N GLU A 90 11.27 -0.74 12.91
CA GLU A 90 11.31 -2.20 12.71
C GLU A 90 9.96 -2.86 12.96
N THR A 91 9.15 -2.33 13.87
CA THR A 91 7.79 -2.81 14.15
C THR A 91 6.87 -2.70 12.94
N ILE A 92 6.95 -1.61 12.19
CA ILE A 92 6.15 -1.39 10.97
C ILE A 92 6.71 -2.23 9.83
N SER A 93 8.03 -2.28 9.65
CA SER A 93 8.65 -3.12 8.62
C SER A 93 8.35 -4.61 8.81
N LYS A 94 8.48 -5.12 10.05
CA LYS A 94 8.11 -6.50 10.40
C LYS A 94 6.61 -6.73 10.23
N GLN A 95 5.77 -5.74 10.51
CA GLN A 95 4.33 -5.85 10.29
C GLN A 95 3.98 -5.91 8.80
N GLU A 96 4.59 -5.09 7.95
CA GLU A 96 4.38 -5.14 6.49
C GLU A 96 4.87 -6.46 5.90
N GLN A 97 6.05 -6.93 6.30
CA GLN A 97 6.57 -8.24 5.89
C GLN A 97 5.69 -9.39 6.35
N ARG A 98 5.11 -9.31 7.56
CA ARG A 98 4.12 -10.28 8.03
C ARG A 98 2.83 -10.19 7.22
N THR A 99 2.37 -8.98 6.89
CA THR A 99 1.13 -8.76 6.15
C THR A 99 1.22 -9.26 4.71
N SER A 100 2.38 -9.12 4.05
CA SER A 100 2.59 -9.66 2.71
C SER A 100 2.74 -11.19 2.69
N ALA A 101 3.15 -11.79 3.80
CA ALA A 101 3.24 -13.24 3.98
C ALA A 101 1.94 -13.89 4.50
N LEU A 102 0.96 -13.09 4.95
CA LEU A 102 -0.30 -13.62 5.46
C LEU A 102 -1.15 -14.11 4.29
N PRO A 103 -1.73 -15.32 4.40
CA PRO A 103 -2.66 -15.80 3.41
C PRO A 103 -3.91 -14.92 3.35
N VAL A 104 -4.54 -14.87 2.17
CA VAL A 104 -5.71 -14.05 1.90
C VAL A 104 -6.96 -14.85 2.22
N CYS A 105 -7.83 -14.30 3.06
CA CYS A 105 -9.09 -14.93 3.41
C CYS A 105 -10.26 -14.30 2.64
N PHE A 106 -11.11 -15.14 2.08
CA PHE A 106 -12.35 -14.73 1.42
C PHE A 106 -13.55 -15.40 2.08
N TRP A 107 -14.57 -14.61 2.36
CA TRP A 107 -15.88 -15.09 2.76
C TRP A 107 -16.74 -15.43 1.55
N ILE A 108 -17.36 -16.60 1.58
CA ILE A 108 -18.37 -17.02 0.62
C ILE A 108 -19.69 -16.40 1.01
N ASN A 109 -20.30 -15.70 0.07
CA ASN A 109 -21.65 -15.20 0.22
C ASN A 109 -22.67 -16.31 -0.05
N THR A 110 -23.00 -17.08 1.00
CA THR A 110 -23.93 -18.23 0.93
C THR A 110 -25.34 -17.88 0.47
N PHE A 111 -25.73 -16.60 0.48
CA PHE A 111 -27.00 -16.13 -0.10
C PHE A 111 -26.97 -16.08 -1.63
N LYS A 112 -25.79 -16.01 -2.25
CA LYS A 112 -25.61 -15.89 -3.71
C LYS A 112 -25.09 -17.17 -4.36
N ILE A 113 -24.25 -17.92 -3.66
CA ILE A 113 -23.60 -19.11 -4.20
C ILE A 113 -23.36 -20.12 -3.07
N SER A 114 -23.50 -21.42 -3.36
CA SER A 114 -23.15 -22.46 -2.40
C SER A 114 -21.64 -22.69 -2.36
N LEU A 115 -21.12 -23.23 -1.26
CA LEU A 115 -19.71 -23.64 -1.14
C LEU A 115 -19.31 -24.62 -2.26
N GLU A 116 -20.18 -25.56 -2.58
CA GLU A 116 -19.96 -26.59 -3.61
C GLU A 116 -19.81 -25.98 -5.01
N ASP A 117 -20.63 -24.95 -5.32
CA ASP A 117 -20.54 -24.24 -6.58
C ASP A 117 -19.27 -23.39 -6.67
N VAL A 118 -18.85 -22.75 -5.57
CA VAL A 118 -17.56 -22.03 -5.52
C VAL A 118 -16.39 -22.98 -5.73
N ILE A 119 -16.38 -24.13 -5.05
CA ILE A 119 -15.36 -25.16 -5.21
C ILE A 119 -15.28 -25.62 -6.67
N ARG A 120 -16.43 -25.91 -7.29
CA ARG A 120 -16.49 -26.32 -8.69
C ARG A 120 -15.97 -25.23 -9.64
N ASP A 121 -16.32 -23.96 -9.40
CA ASP A 121 -15.84 -22.84 -10.21
C ASP A 121 -14.33 -22.63 -10.07
N LEU A 122 -13.79 -22.81 -8.86
CA LEU A 122 -12.35 -22.77 -8.59
C LEU A 122 -11.61 -23.93 -9.28
N GLU A 123 -12.13 -25.16 -9.17
CA GLU A 123 -11.55 -26.34 -9.83
C GLU A 123 -11.57 -26.21 -11.36
N MET A 124 -12.65 -25.68 -11.95
CA MET A 124 -12.70 -25.37 -13.39
C MET A 124 -11.65 -24.35 -13.82
N LYS A 125 -11.25 -23.45 -12.92
CA LYS A 125 -10.18 -22.46 -13.15
C LYS A 125 -8.78 -23.00 -12.83
N GLY A 126 -8.66 -24.27 -12.43
CA GLY A 126 -7.39 -24.94 -12.16
C GLY A 126 -6.91 -24.85 -10.71
N PHE A 127 -7.74 -24.37 -9.79
CA PHE A 127 -7.40 -24.33 -8.37
C PHE A 127 -7.59 -25.69 -7.71
N THR A 128 -6.68 -26.03 -6.79
CA THR A 128 -6.68 -27.32 -6.09
C THR A 128 -6.89 -27.11 -4.58
N LYS A 129 -7.78 -27.91 -3.99
CA LYS A 129 -8.02 -27.85 -2.54
C LYS A 129 -6.87 -28.53 -1.78
N VAL A 130 -6.35 -27.87 -0.75
CA VAL A 130 -5.36 -28.40 0.20
C VAL A 130 -5.88 -28.33 1.63
N GLU A 131 -5.35 -29.20 2.51
CA GLU A 131 -5.82 -29.31 3.90
C GLU A 131 -5.11 -28.33 4.85
N SER A 132 -3.91 -27.88 4.49
CA SER A 132 -3.10 -26.99 5.32
C SER A 132 -2.55 -25.81 4.51
N VAL A 133 -2.44 -24.66 5.18
CA VAL A 133 -1.73 -23.47 4.67
C VAL A 133 -0.26 -23.78 4.36
N SER A 134 0.32 -24.81 4.99
CA SER A 134 1.69 -25.25 4.72
C SER A 134 1.88 -25.88 3.33
N ASP A 135 0.81 -26.35 2.72
CA ASP A 135 0.81 -27.00 1.40
C ASP A 135 0.46 -26.00 0.28
N PHE A 136 0.48 -24.70 0.59
CA PHE A 136 0.16 -23.64 -0.36
C PHE A 136 1.21 -23.56 -1.47
N ASP A 137 0.77 -23.88 -2.69
CA ASP A 137 1.45 -23.61 -3.96
C ASP A 137 0.60 -22.62 -4.79
N HIS A 138 1.07 -22.25 -5.99
CA HIS A 138 0.48 -21.19 -6.81
C HIS A 138 -1.04 -21.27 -6.99
N TYR A 139 -1.62 -22.40 -7.40
CA TYR A 139 -3.08 -22.52 -7.62
C TYR A 139 -3.73 -23.43 -6.57
N THR A 140 -3.57 -23.08 -5.29
CA THR A 140 -4.13 -23.84 -4.18
C THR A 140 -5.01 -23.00 -3.27
N TYR A 141 -5.94 -23.65 -2.58
CA TYR A 141 -6.80 -23.01 -1.57
C TYR A 141 -7.16 -23.99 -0.46
N ALA A 142 -7.39 -23.48 0.75
CA ALA A 142 -7.89 -24.25 1.89
C ALA A 142 -9.24 -23.68 2.34
N VAL A 143 -10.07 -24.54 2.95
CA VAL A 143 -11.27 -24.10 3.67
C VAL A 143 -10.87 -23.93 5.14
N ASP A 144 -11.27 -22.83 5.76
CA ASP A 144 -10.95 -22.58 7.16
C ASP A 144 -11.59 -23.66 8.07
N GLN A 145 -10.81 -24.17 9.02
CA GLN A 145 -11.22 -25.28 9.89
C GLN A 145 -12.35 -24.88 10.86
N HIS A 146 -12.45 -23.61 11.20
CA HIS A 146 -13.43 -23.08 12.15
C HIS A 146 -14.60 -22.39 11.46
N CYS A 147 -14.40 -21.92 10.22
CA CYS A 147 -15.37 -21.17 9.42
C CYS A 147 -15.52 -21.79 8.03
N HIS A 148 -16.51 -22.67 7.84
CA HIS A 148 -16.75 -23.37 6.57
C HIS A 148 -17.09 -22.46 5.38
N ASP A 149 -17.50 -21.21 5.65
CA ASP A 149 -17.77 -20.20 4.63
C ASP A 149 -16.53 -19.36 4.29
N VAL A 150 -15.35 -19.70 4.81
CA VAL A 150 -14.11 -18.96 4.58
C VAL A 150 -13.14 -19.82 3.78
N LEU A 151 -12.65 -19.25 2.68
CA LEU A 151 -11.58 -19.79 1.86
C LEU A 151 -10.29 -19.02 2.10
N VAL A 152 -9.18 -19.74 2.17
CA VAL A 152 -7.86 -19.21 2.44
C VAL A 152 -6.96 -19.49 1.24
N PHE A 153 -6.31 -18.46 0.72
CA PHE A 153 -5.46 -18.51 -0.47
C PHE A 153 -4.05 -17.98 -0.20
N PRO A 154 -3.04 -18.38 -0.98
CA PRO A 154 -1.73 -17.74 -0.99
C PRO A 154 -1.81 -16.22 -1.26
N SER A 155 -0.96 -15.42 -0.61
CA SER A 155 -0.91 -13.96 -0.80
C SER A 155 -0.58 -13.54 -2.23
N SER A 156 0.17 -14.36 -2.96
CA SER A 156 0.52 -14.12 -4.36
C SER A 156 -0.69 -14.07 -5.31
N LEU A 157 -1.80 -14.71 -4.95
CA LEU A 157 -3.00 -14.78 -5.78
C LEU A 157 -3.96 -13.60 -5.57
N ARG A 158 -3.67 -12.69 -4.62
CA ARG A 158 -4.60 -11.62 -4.22
C ARG A 158 -5.14 -10.82 -5.41
N GLU A 159 -4.25 -10.34 -6.29
CA GLU A 159 -4.66 -9.51 -7.43
C GLU A 159 -5.46 -10.32 -8.46
N GLU A 160 -5.12 -11.58 -8.69
CA GLU A 160 -5.84 -12.46 -9.61
C GLU A 160 -7.25 -12.79 -9.09
N LEU A 161 -7.37 -13.10 -7.80
CA LEU A 161 -8.64 -13.41 -7.14
C LEU A 161 -9.61 -12.22 -7.16
N LEU A 162 -9.11 -10.99 -6.99
CA LEU A 162 -9.91 -9.76 -7.08
C LEU A 162 -10.46 -9.51 -8.49
N ASN A 163 -9.83 -10.07 -9.52
CA ASN A 163 -10.26 -9.96 -10.91
C ASN A 163 -11.18 -11.10 -11.36
N LEU A 164 -11.50 -12.07 -10.49
CA LEU A 164 -12.44 -13.14 -10.82
C LEU A 164 -13.88 -12.62 -10.88
N ASP A 165 -14.68 -13.19 -11.79
CA ASP A 165 -16.13 -12.92 -11.87
C ASP A 165 -16.85 -13.22 -10.54
N LEU A 166 -16.31 -14.16 -9.75
CA LEU A 166 -16.78 -14.48 -8.41
C LEU A 166 -16.68 -13.28 -7.45
N PHE A 167 -15.66 -12.43 -7.61
CA PHE A 167 -15.50 -11.22 -6.82
C PHE A 167 -16.39 -10.09 -7.38
N ALA A 168 -16.44 -9.92 -8.70
CA ALA A 168 -17.24 -8.89 -9.36
C ALA A 168 -18.75 -9.00 -9.03
N ASP A 169 -19.26 -10.23 -8.85
CA ASP A 169 -20.65 -10.49 -8.48
C ASP A 169 -20.93 -10.43 -6.96
N CYS A 170 -19.92 -10.06 -6.15
CA CYS A 170 -19.91 -10.17 -4.67
C CYS A 170 -20.29 -11.58 -4.15
N LYS A 171 -19.87 -12.63 -4.87
CA LYS A 171 -20.00 -14.03 -4.43
C LYS A 171 -18.89 -14.38 -3.45
N LEU A 172 -17.71 -13.77 -3.61
CA LEU A 172 -16.59 -13.80 -2.67
C LEU A 172 -16.34 -12.40 -2.11
N LEU A 173 -16.11 -12.30 -0.80
CA LEU A 173 -15.83 -11.06 -0.08
C LEU A 173 -14.45 -11.13 0.57
N LEU A 174 -13.57 -10.18 0.28
CA LEU A 174 -12.23 -10.12 0.89
C LEU A 174 -12.33 -9.68 2.36
N GLN A 175 -11.63 -10.36 3.26
CA GLN A 175 -11.53 -10.03 4.69
C GLN A 175 -10.28 -9.21 5.02
#